data_AF-A0A8S9QGK5-F1
#
_entry.id   AF-A0A8S9QGK5-F1
#
_cell.length_a   1.000
_cell.length_b   1.000
_cell.length_c   1.000
_cell.angle_alpha   90.00
_cell.angle_beta   90.00
_cell.angle_gamma   90.00
#
_symmetry.space_group_name_H-M   'P 1'
#
loop_
_entity.id
_entity.type
_entity.pdbx_description
1 polymer ?
#
loop_
_entity_poly.entity_id
_entity_poly.type
_entity_poly.pdbx_seq_one_letter_code
_entity_poly.pdbx_strand_id
1 'polypeptide(L)'
;MPRWDLCVPNLPTDEIISYYPKICVDVQNDWPTHFLQSEQVYGVVPWMIGDPDQSSVDLQEGPYFFVNRTESSGQTDGCDGGCWRIMRRDRVITSKGNKVLGFKRLFKFCVKEKKEPVYKFLADEKYKVNEFKVTWVMDEYRLAKKKEQGKVICRISLLFPSPLTSHLEHF
;
A
#
# COMPACT_ATOMS: atom_id res chain seq x y z
N MET A 1 2.09 -22.77 -6.90
CA MET A 1 2.33 -21.41 -6.39
C MET A 1 1.95 -21.44 -4.91
N PRO A 2 2.85 -21.12 -3.96
CA PRO A 2 2.49 -21.32 -2.57
C PRO A 2 1.47 -20.27 -2.13
N ARG A 3 0.29 -20.80 -1.83
CA ARG A 3 -0.79 -20.25 -1.02
C ARG A 3 -0.22 -19.83 0.32
N TRP A 4 -0.36 -18.56 0.69
CA TRP A 4 -0.01 -18.06 2.01
C TRP A 4 -1.15 -18.31 3.00
N ASP A 5 -1.66 -19.54 3.02
CA ASP A 5 -2.63 -19.97 4.01
C ASP A 5 -1.88 -20.34 5.31
N LEU A 6 -2.26 -19.65 6.39
CA LEU A 6 -2.16 -20.06 7.79
C LEU A 6 -0.77 -19.89 8.45
N CYS A 7 -0.68 -18.87 9.33
CA CYS A 7 0.26 -18.68 10.47
C CYS A 7 1.16 -17.42 10.46
N VAL A 8 0.61 -16.23 10.15
CA VAL A 8 1.13 -14.99 10.78
C VAL A 8 -0.05 -14.21 11.36
N PRO A 9 -0.29 -14.23 12.69
CA PRO A 9 -1.45 -13.56 13.31
C PRO A 9 -1.28 -12.04 13.44
N ASN A 10 -0.24 -11.46 12.83
CA ASN A 10 0.03 -10.03 12.92
C ASN A 10 0.51 -9.53 11.55
N LEU A 11 -0.08 -8.42 11.09
CA LEU A 11 0.45 -7.64 9.98
C LEU A 11 1.97 -7.46 10.15
N PRO A 12 2.78 -7.70 9.10
CA PRO A 12 4.22 -7.57 9.20
C PRO A 12 4.58 -6.14 9.61
N THR A 13 5.48 -6.00 10.58
CA THR A 13 5.91 -4.69 11.07
C THR A 13 6.69 -3.94 9.98
N ASP A 14 6.73 -2.60 10.06
CA ASP A 14 7.56 -1.79 9.15
C ASP A 14 9.03 -2.27 9.14
N GLU A 15 9.54 -2.75 10.29
CA GLU A 15 10.86 -3.37 10.42
C GLU A 15 10.97 -4.65 9.57
N ILE A 16 10.02 -5.59 9.71
CA ILE A 16 9.99 -6.85 8.94
C ILE A 16 9.92 -6.55 7.44
N ILE A 17 9.04 -5.64 7.03
CA ILE A 17 8.87 -5.25 5.62
C ILE A 17 10.18 -4.69 5.07
N SER A 18 10.90 -3.87 5.84
CA SER A 18 12.15 -3.25 5.39
C SER A 18 13.31 -4.23 5.15
N TYR A 19 13.23 -5.46 5.66
CA TYR A 19 14.21 -6.50 5.34
C TYR A 19 14.00 -7.14 3.98
N TYR A 20 12.76 -7.19 3.45
CA TYR A 20 12.48 -7.82 2.16
C TYR A 20 13.19 -7.16 0.98
N PRO A 21 13.17 -5.82 0.81
CA PRO A 21 13.93 -5.18 -0.25
C PRO A 21 15.40 -5.55 -0.17
N LYS A 22 15.97 -5.57 1.05
CA LYS A 22 17.39 -5.91 1.27
C LYS A 22 17.71 -7.35 0.88
N ILE A 23 16.87 -8.31 1.27
CA ILE A 23 17.01 -9.72 0.88
C ILE A 23 16.97 -9.85 -0.65
N CYS A 24 16.06 -9.12 -1.32
CA CYS A 24 16.02 -9.08 -2.78
C CYS A 24 17.28 -8.49 -3.42
N VAL A 25 17.97 -7.53 -2.77
CA VAL A 25 19.31 -7.07 -3.20
C VAL A 25 20.33 -8.17 -3.05
N ASP A 26 20.41 -8.74 -1.85
CA ASP A 26 21.58 -9.47 -1.38
C ASP A 26 21.64 -10.91 -1.93
N VAL A 27 20.49 -11.58 -2.13
CA VAL A 27 20.44 -13.02 -2.42
C VAL A 27 20.92 -13.37 -3.84
N GLN A 28 20.96 -12.42 -4.78
CA GLN A 28 21.26 -12.80 -6.16
C GLN A 28 21.86 -11.72 -7.07
N ASN A 29 21.79 -10.42 -6.75
CA ASN A 29 21.88 -9.34 -7.76
C ASN A 29 20.87 -9.46 -8.94
N ASP A 30 20.34 -10.66 -9.19
CA ASP A 30 19.14 -11.02 -9.94
C ASP A 30 17.91 -10.62 -9.13
N TRP A 31 17.68 -9.32 -9.14
CA TRP A 31 16.37 -8.79 -8.82
C TRP A 31 15.36 -9.39 -9.80
N PRO A 32 14.26 -10.01 -9.35
CA PRO A 32 13.38 -10.68 -10.28
C PRO A 32 12.85 -9.71 -11.35
N THR A 33 12.94 -10.09 -12.62
CA THR A 33 12.57 -9.24 -13.76
C THR A 33 11.07 -8.96 -13.87
N HIS A 34 10.25 -9.59 -13.02
CA HIS A 34 8.79 -9.46 -12.99
C HIS A 34 8.27 -8.36 -12.05
N PHE A 35 9.14 -7.47 -11.57
CA PHE A 35 8.72 -6.32 -10.76
C PHE A 35 7.89 -5.37 -11.62
N LEU A 36 6.88 -4.76 -11.00
CA LEU A 36 6.05 -3.77 -11.68
C LEU A 36 6.88 -2.51 -11.97
N GLN A 37 6.70 -1.97 -13.17
CA GLN A 37 7.19 -0.64 -13.50
C GLN A 37 6.43 0.42 -12.70
N SER A 38 7.06 1.57 -12.45
CA SER A 38 6.44 2.68 -11.71
C SER A 38 5.06 3.03 -12.26
N GLU A 39 4.94 3.08 -13.58
CA GLU A 39 3.74 3.43 -14.32
C GLU A 39 2.59 2.45 -14.05
N GLN A 40 2.91 1.19 -13.74
CA GLN A 40 1.92 0.15 -13.40
C GLN A 40 1.39 0.25 -11.96
N VAL A 41 1.98 1.11 -11.13
CA VAL A 41 1.61 1.29 -9.71
C VAL A 41 1.22 2.72 -9.40
N TYR A 42 2.08 3.69 -9.71
CA TYR A 42 1.81 5.11 -9.52
C TYR A 42 0.93 5.67 -10.64
N GLY A 43 1.09 5.18 -11.88
CA GLY A 43 0.38 5.68 -13.07
C GLY A 43 -1.00 5.06 -13.32
N VAL A 44 -1.57 4.34 -12.34
CA VAL A 44 -2.91 3.73 -12.46
C VAL A 44 -3.79 4.08 -11.25
N VAL A 45 -5.10 4.02 -11.46
CA VAL A 45 -6.08 4.17 -10.38
C VAL A 45 -6.04 2.95 -9.45
N PRO A 46 -6.14 3.12 -8.12
CA PRO A 46 -5.92 2.03 -7.17
C PRO A 46 -6.98 0.92 -7.23
N TRP A 47 -8.22 1.23 -7.60
CA TRP A 47 -9.30 0.24 -7.75
C TRP A 47 -9.17 -0.64 -9.02
N MET A 48 -8.17 -0.40 -9.86
CA MET A 48 -7.80 -1.32 -10.95
C MET A 48 -6.70 -2.30 -10.51
N ILE A 49 -6.07 -2.04 -9.37
CA ILE A 49 -5.06 -2.92 -8.76
C ILE A 49 -5.70 -3.84 -7.72
N GLY A 50 -6.62 -3.30 -6.92
CA GLY A 50 -7.42 -4.09 -5.97
C GLY A 50 -8.66 -4.67 -6.63
N ASP A 51 -9.01 -5.90 -6.27
CA ASP A 51 -10.26 -6.52 -6.71
C ASP A 51 -11.42 -5.93 -5.89
N PRO A 52 -12.45 -5.33 -6.52
CA PRO A 52 -13.60 -4.74 -5.82
C PRO A 52 -14.44 -5.75 -5.05
N ASP A 53 -14.30 -7.06 -5.31
CA ASP A 53 -15.03 -8.12 -4.61
C ASP A 53 -14.30 -8.61 -3.33
N GLN A 54 -13.15 -8.01 -2.99
CA GLN A 54 -12.41 -8.32 -1.76
C GLN A 54 -13.14 -7.87 -0.50
N SER A 55 -12.95 -8.62 0.60
CA SER A 55 -13.51 -8.23 1.90
C SER A 55 -12.90 -6.91 2.39
N SER A 56 -13.60 -6.20 3.29
CA SER A 56 -13.07 -4.98 3.92
C SER A 56 -11.71 -5.18 4.59
N VAL A 57 -11.52 -6.35 5.18
CA VAL A 57 -10.29 -6.74 5.87
C VAL A 57 -9.16 -6.88 4.85
N ASP A 58 -9.41 -7.60 3.75
CA ASP A 58 -8.42 -7.79 2.68
C ASP A 58 -8.01 -6.46 2.04
N LEU A 59 -8.95 -5.53 1.87
CA LEU A 59 -8.67 -4.20 1.32
C LEU A 59 -7.93 -3.28 2.31
N GLN A 60 -8.11 -3.46 3.62
CA GLN A 60 -7.33 -2.75 4.64
C GLN A 60 -5.91 -3.31 4.74
N GLU A 61 -5.77 -4.63 4.62
CA GLU A 61 -4.46 -5.29 4.59
C GLU A 61 -3.71 -4.96 3.31
N GLY A 62 -4.36 -5.05 2.15
CA GLY A 62 -3.84 -4.57 0.89
C GLY A 62 -2.65 -5.37 0.33
N PRO A 63 -2.57 -5.56 -0.99
CA PRO A 63 -1.46 -6.26 -1.61
C PRO A 63 -0.14 -5.48 -1.52
N TYR A 64 0.96 -6.24 -1.48
CA TYR A 64 2.33 -5.72 -1.57
C TYR A 64 2.88 -5.89 -2.97
N PHE A 65 3.52 -4.85 -3.48
CA PHE A 65 4.09 -4.77 -4.80
C PHE A 65 5.57 -4.45 -4.72
N PHE A 66 6.27 -5.06 -5.63
CA PHE A 66 7.69 -4.96 -5.84
C PHE A 66 7.90 -4.05 -7.05
N VAL A 67 8.45 -2.85 -6.84
CA VAL A 67 8.38 -1.76 -7.82
C VAL A 67 9.75 -1.19 -8.15
N ASN A 68 10.00 -0.99 -9.45
CA ASN A 68 11.14 -0.26 -9.96
C ASN A 68 10.78 1.23 -10.11
N ARG A 69 11.39 2.06 -9.28
CA ARG A 69 11.13 3.49 -9.17
C ARG A 69 12.03 4.29 -10.12
N THR A 70 11.44 5.29 -10.77
CA THR A 70 12.12 6.33 -11.56
C THR A 70 12.15 7.65 -10.78
N GLU A 71 12.83 8.67 -11.31
CA GLU A 71 12.84 10.00 -10.69
C GLU A 71 11.43 10.64 -10.67
N SER A 72 10.57 10.28 -11.63
CA SER A 72 9.20 10.78 -11.79
C SER A 72 8.17 10.11 -10.87
N SER A 73 8.49 8.92 -10.32
CA SER A 73 7.58 8.13 -9.48
C SER A 73 6.96 8.92 -8.34
N GLY A 74 5.63 9.00 -8.35
CA GLY A 74 4.81 9.66 -7.34
C GLY A 74 4.86 11.20 -7.36
N GLN A 75 5.51 11.81 -8.38
CA GLN A 75 5.53 13.27 -8.57
C GLN A 75 4.68 13.70 -9.77
N THR A 76 4.89 13.06 -10.92
CA THR A 76 4.25 13.40 -12.19
C THR A 76 3.41 12.25 -12.76
N ASP A 77 3.54 11.06 -12.18
CA ASP A 77 2.87 9.82 -12.61
C ASP A 77 1.39 9.81 -12.19
N GLY A 78 0.64 10.84 -12.55
CA GLY A 78 -0.81 10.82 -12.48
C GLY A 78 -1.40 9.95 -13.59
N CYS A 79 -2.64 9.51 -13.40
CA CYS A 79 -3.47 8.89 -14.42
C CYS A 79 -4.68 9.78 -14.72
N ASP A 80 -5.45 9.42 -15.74
CA ASP A 80 -6.67 10.16 -16.08
C ASP A 80 -7.66 10.26 -14.91
N GLY A 81 -7.67 9.25 -14.03
CA GLY A 81 -8.55 9.20 -12.85
C GLY A 81 -8.05 10.00 -11.63
N GLY A 82 -6.77 10.42 -11.58
CA GLY A 82 -6.23 11.09 -10.41
C GLY A 82 -4.72 10.98 -10.25
N CYS A 83 -4.20 11.30 -9.07
CA CYS A 83 -2.76 11.22 -8.79
C CYS A 83 -2.46 10.90 -7.34
N TRP A 84 -1.34 10.21 -7.10
CA TRP A 84 -0.81 10.00 -5.76
C TRP A 84 -0.15 11.26 -5.23
N ARG A 85 -0.44 11.61 -3.97
CA ARG A 85 0.12 12.77 -3.26
C ARG A 85 0.73 12.35 -1.94
N ILE A 86 1.95 12.82 -1.68
CA ILE A 86 2.64 12.56 -0.41
C ILE A 86 1.84 13.21 0.73
N MET A 87 1.47 12.43 1.74
CA MET A 87 0.72 12.93 2.90
C MET A 87 1.62 13.56 3.94
N ARG A 88 2.82 13.00 4.13
CA ARG A 88 3.73 13.38 5.22
C ARG A 88 5.19 13.10 4.86
N ARG A 89 6.09 13.66 5.66
CA ARG A 89 7.54 13.37 5.59
C ARG A 89 7.80 11.88 5.81
N ASP A 90 8.93 11.43 5.29
CA ASP A 90 9.39 10.06 5.44
C ASP A 90 9.55 9.70 6.92
N ARG A 91 8.97 8.57 7.29
CA ARG A 91 9.21 7.95 8.59
C ARG A 91 10.46 7.09 8.48
N VAL A 92 11.43 7.31 9.37
CA VAL A 92 12.60 6.46 9.48
C VAL A 92 12.18 5.11 10.06
N ILE A 93 12.65 4.03 9.45
CA ILE A 93 12.49 2.67 9.95
C ILE A 93 13.82 2.26 10.57
N THR A 94 13.80 1.95 11.87
CA THR A 94 14.96 1.49 12.63
C THR A 94 14.75 0.06 13.10
N SER A 95 15.82 -0.73 13.13
CA SER A 95 15.79 -2.04 13.79
C SER A 95 15.70 -1.89 15.31
N LYS A 96 15.42 -3.00 16.00
CA LYS A 96 15.53 -3.07 17.48
C LYS A 96 16.90 -2.61 18.02
N GLY A 97 17.96 -2.68 17.21
CA GLY A 97 19.31 -2.22 17.56
C GLY A 97 19.61 -0.77 17.16
N ASN A 98 18.60 0.08 16.93
CA ASN A 98 18.73 1.48 16.50
C ASN A 98 19.45 1.68 15.16
N LYS A 99 19.60 0.63 14.35
CA LYS A 99 20.17 0.75 13.00
C LYS A 99 19.09 1.23 12.05
N VAL A 100 19.37 2.28 11.29
CA VAL A 100 18.47 2.73 10.21
C VAL A 100 18.43 1.67 9.11
N LEU A 101 17.25 1.11 8.88
CA LEU A 101 16.99 0.12 7.84
C LEU A 101 16.53 0.80 6.55
N GLY A 102 15.70 1.83 6.68
CA GLY A 102 15.10 2.48 5.54
C GLY A 102 14.12 3.58 5.91
N PHE A 103 13.26 3.89 4.96
CA PHE A 103 12.27 4.95 5.04
C PHE A 103 10.92 4.45 4.55
N LYS A 104 9.86 4.86 5.24
CA LYS A 104 8.47 4.67 4.84
C LYS A 104 7.87 6.00 4.42
N ARG A 105 7.29 6.06 3.22
CA ARG A 105 6.54 7.21 2.71
C ARG A 105 5.08 6.83 2.50
N LEU A 106 4.18 7.71 2.96
CA LEU A 106 2.74 7.51 2.82
C LEU A 106 2.19 8.45 1.74
N PHE A 107 1.50 7.87 0.76
CA PHE A 107 0.77 8.59 -0.27
C PHE A 107 -0.75 8.42 -0.07
N LYS A 108 -1.51 9.44 -0.47
CA LYS A 108 -2.96 9.36 -0.69
C LYS A 108 -3.26 9.48 -2.17
N PHE A 109 -4.24 8.74 -2.66
CA PHE A 109 -4.75 8.96 -4.01
C PHE A 109 -5.75 10.11 -4.01
N CYS A 110 -5.55 11.09 -4.88
CA CYS A 110 -6.45 12.21 -5.09
C CYS A 110 -7.15 12.04 -6.44
N VAL A 111 -8.46 11.75 -6.41
CA VAL A 111 -9.30 11.61 -7.60
C VAL A 111 -9.45 12.96 -8.30
N LYS A 112 -9.39 12.98 -9.64
CA LYS A 112 -9.50 14.19 -10.46
C LYS A 112 -10.93 14.76 -10.46
N GLU A 113 -11.94 13.90 -10.44
CA GLU A 113 -13.34 14.28 -10.35
C GLU A 113 -13.83 14.33 -8.89
N LYS A 114 -14.74 15.25 -8.58
CA LYS A 114 -15.15 15.65 -7.21
C LYS A 114 -15.87 14.58 -6.36
N LYS A 115 -15.92 13.32 -6.79
CA LYS A 115 -16.55 12.24 -6.02
C LYS A 115 -15.46 11.41 -5.35
N GLU A 116 -15.32 11.62 -4.04
CA GLU A 116 -14.49 10.75 -3.19
C GLU A 116 -14.98 9.30 -3.32
N PRO A 117 -14.07 8.30 -3.33
CA PRO A 117 -14.49 6.92 -3.38
C PRO A 117 -15.29 6.58 -2.12
N VAL A 118 -16.50 6.09 -2.34
CA VAL A 118 -17.39 5.62 -1.29
C VAL A 118 -17.39 4.10 -1.33
N TYR A 119 -17.00 3.48 -0.22
CA TYR A 119 -17.11 2.03 -0.06
C TYR A 119 -18.44 1.71 0.62
N LYS A 120 -19.17 0.75 0.06
CA LYS A 120 -20.51 0.35 0.53
C LYS A 120 -20.42 -1.01 1.19
N PHE A 121 -20.91 -1.13 2.42
CA PHE A 121 -21.10 -2.42 3.08
C PHE A 121 -22.58 -2.74 3.20
N LEU A 122 -22.91 -4.02 3.01
CA LEU A 122 -24.23 -4.55 3.36
C LEU A 122 -24.26 -4.78 4.88
N ALA A 123 -25.11 -4.03 5.59
CA ALA A 123 -25.45 -4.32 6.98
C ALA A 123 -26.75 -5.15 7.03
N ASP A 124 -26.82 -6.12 7.94
CA ASP A 124 -27.68 -7.29 7.81
C ASP A 124 -29.21 -7.04 7.91
N GLU A 125 -29.94 -8.01 7.35
CA GLU A 125 -31.38 -8.30 7.24
C GLU A 125 -32.38 -7.21 6.80
N LYS A 126 -32.03 -5.92 6.83
CA LYS A 126 -32.98 -4.83 6.46
C LYS A 126 -32.39 -3.74 5.58
N TYR A 127 -31.61 -4.12 4.57
CA TYR A 127 -31.23 -3.30 3.41
C TYR A 127 -30.77 -1.86 3.73
N LYS A 128 -30.02 -1.64 4.81
CA LYS A 128 -29.33 -0.36 5.02
C LYS A 128 -27.90 -0.47 4.50
N VAL A 129 -27.65 0.19 3.38
CA VAL A 129 -26.31 0.32 2.80
C VAL A 129 -25.58 1.39 3.58
N ASN A 130 -24.57 0.99 4.35
CA ASN A 130 -23.68 1.94 5.02
C ASN A 130 -22.60 2.39 4.04
N GLU A 131 -22.56 3.70 3.77
CA GLU A 131 -21.61 4.34 2.87
C GLU A 131 -20.50 5.01 3.67
N PHE A 132 -19.26 4.53 3.49
CA PHE A 132 -18.08 5.13 4.12
C PHE A 132 -17.22 5.83 3.07
N LYS A 133 -16.87 7.08 3.36
CA LYS A 133 -15.81 7.77 2.64
C LYS A 133 -14.49 7.11 2.98
N VAL A 134 -13.84 6.52 1.99
CA VAL A 134 -12.54 5.86 2.17
C VAL A 134 -11.47 6.63 1.42
N THR A 135 -10.22 6.47 1.85
CA THR A 135 -9.08 7.02 1.12
C THR A 135 -8.16 5.90 0.70
N TRP A 136 -7.88 5.78 -0.60
CA TRP A 136 -6.82 4.90 -1.06
C TRP A 136 -5.46 5.46 -0.65
N VAL A 137 -4.67 4.61 0.00
CA VAL A 137 -3.32 4.94 0.46
C VAL A 137 -2.31 3.98 -0.11
N MET A 138 -1.08 4.47 -0.24
CA MET A 138 0.07 3.66 -0.61
C MET A 138 1.20 3.90 0.38
N ASP A 139 1.66 2.83 1.01
CA ASP A 139 2.87 2.80 1.83
C ASP A 139 4.06 2.35 0.96
N GLU A 140 5.00 3.25 0.72
CA GLU A 140 6.24 2.98 -0.01
C GLU A 140 7.40 2.77 0.98
N TYR A 141 8.09 1.65 0.85
CA TYR A 141 9.23 1.25 1.66
C TYR A 141 10.51 1.29 0.83
N ARG A 142 11.48 2.09 1.28
CA ARG A 142 12.78 2.32 0.62
C ARG A 142 13.94 1.95 1.54
N LEU A 143 14.99 1.37 0.98
CA LEU A 143 16.23 1.13 1.70
C LEU A 143 16.99 2.43 1.99
N ALA A 144 17.75 2.45 3.08
CA ALA A 144 18.54 3.62 3.47
C ALA A 144 19.67 3.93 2.49
N LYS A 145 20.22 2.90 1.83
CA LYS A 145 21.36 3.01 0.91
C LYS A 145 20.92 3.61 -0.43
N LYS A 146 21.47 4.78 -0.78
CA LYS A 146 21.10 5.55 -1.99
C LYS A 146 21.07 4.73 -3.28
N LYS A 147 22.06 3.85 -3.50
CA LYS A 147 22.17 3.02 -4.71
C LYS A 147 21.00 2.03 -4.88
N GLU A 148 20.26 1.75 -3.81
CA GLU A 148 19.16 0.77 -3.78
C GLU A 148 17.79 1.46 -3.65
N GLN A 149 17.74 2.79 -3.59
CA GLN A 149 16.49 3.55 -3.41
C GLN A 149 15.55 3.51 -4.63
N GLY A 150 16.05 3.09 -5.80
CA GLY A 150 15.25 2.86 -6.99
C GLY A 150 14.41 1.58 -6.93
N LYS A 151 14.57 0.74 -5.90
CA LYS A 151 13.81 -0.51 -5.77
C LYS A 151 13.06 -0.49 -4.46
N VAL A 152 11.73 -0.54 -4.56
CA VAL A 152 10.84 -0.24 -3.43
C VAL A 152 9.78 -1.31 -3.28
N ILE A 153 9.23 -1.41 -2.08
CA ILE A 153 7.97 -2.13 -1.87
C ILE A 153 6.86 -1.11 -1.71
N CYS A 154 5.77 -1.27 -2.45
CA CYS A 154 4.56 -0.48 -2.31
C CYS A 154 3.44 -1.36 -1.78
N ARG A 155 2.76 -0.92 -0.74
CA ARG A 155 1.54 -1.57 -0.25
C ARG A 155 0.37 -0.64 -0.50
N ILE A 156 -0.64 -1.08 -1.25
CA ILE A 156 -1.82 -0.28 -1.54
C ILE A 156 -2.98 -0.80 -0.70
N SER A 157 -3.65 0.09 0.03
CA SER A 157 -4.77 -0.29 0.88
C SER A 157 -5.81 0.83 1.03
N LEU A 158 -6.94 0.51 1.64
CA LEU A 158 -7.94 1.47 2.07
C LEU A 158 -7.67 1.98 3.48
N LEU A 159 -7.64 3.30 3.63
CA LEU A 159 -7.69 3.98 4.90
C LEU A 159 -9.15 4.35 5.21
N PHE A 160 -9.68 3.72 6.26
CA PHE A 160 -10.98 4.04 6.82
C PHE A 160 -10.88 5.22 7.82
N PRO A 161 -11.91 6.08 7.93
CA PRO A 161 -11.92 7.20 8.86
C PRO A 161 -11.92 6.76 10.33
N SER A 162 -12.35 5.53 10.62
CA SER A 162 -12.34 4.90 11.94
C SER A 162 -11.98 3.41 11.84
N PRO A 163 -11.42 2.80 12.90
CA PRO A 163 -11.08 1.38 12.90
C PRO A 163 -12.30 0.52 12.61
N LEU A 164 -12.18 -0.50 11.75
CA LEU A 164 -13.27 -1.42 11.43
C LEU A 164 -13.88 -2.08 12.69
N THR A 165 -13.09 -2.28 13.75
CA THR A 165 -13.58 -2.78 15.05
C THR A 165 -14.63 -1.87 15.68
N SER A 166 -14.49 -0.55 15.59
CA SER A 166 -15.53 0.40 16.05
C SER A 166 -16.79 0.39 15.17
N HIS A 167 -16.69 -0.17 13.96
CA HIS A 167 -17.85 -0.41 13.11
C HIS A 167 -18.48 -1.78 13.36
N LEU A 168 -17.71 -2.75 13.85
CA LEU A 168 -18.18 -4.07 14.26
C LEU A 168 -18.90 -4.05 15.63
N GLU A 169 -18.58 -3.09 16.51
CA GLU A 169 -19.24 -2.93 17.83
C GLU A 169 -20.66 -2.33 17.78
N HIS A 170 -21.15 -1.99 16.59
CA HIS A 170 -22.53 -1.54 16.37
C HIS A 170 -23.40 -2.58 15.64
N PHE A 171 -22.95 -3.83 15.57
CA PHE A 171 -23.74 -4.99 15.15
C PHE A 171 -24.17 -5.81 16.36
#